data_AF-A0AAU9XAM0-F1
#
_entry.id   AF-A0AAU9XAM0-F1
#
_cell.length_a   1.000
_cell.length_b   1.000
_cell.length_c   1.000
_cell.angle_alpha   90.00
_cell.angle_beta   90.00
_cell.angle_gamma   90.00
#
_symmetry.space_group_name_H-M   'P 1'
#
loop_
_entity.id
_entity.type
_entity.pdbx_description
1 polymer ?
#
loop_
_entity_poly.entity_id
_entity_poly.type
_entity_poly.pdbx_seq_one_letter_code
_entity_poly.pdbx_strand_id
1 'polypeptide(L)'
;MGWRKRGRCHDSSSGVSTAVGLHTGKVISYATRNKMCRVCDEAEKKNKEAESHDCRKNHEGSSKSMEANVAVELFSSAPKSGVIYSTYVGDDDSVTENHLKTLVNYDIDKWSDVNHASRTLGTRLYMAKGKIKGLTPNVISYIQKSFTYCVNQNKGQPSSLLEGLTSIVPHAFGKHDNCSNSWCGYKKDPEGYKHGSLPGGKDLTGEDLQTTGLDRKSDILQISCIPPNAETKSFSVNLFPENRIIGQSATQVHGISVEFCKGRKTLLRRGKELEAVSQTQGLSDFCSFLKQQSRSFQVVLIAHNGEKFDFPVLINALRRNNLLELFLATGVVLVDSLKIVSTEMKQKGSPLYSCKSKSLSDVYEVLLKEKFDAHDAQEDATALSRILFQSPLQVSVERIQTHAVPAELFVKK
;
A
#
# COMPACT_ATOMS: atom_id res chain seq x y z
N MET A 1 -29.36 -8.31 2.11
CA MET A 1 -30.65 -8.12 2.82
C MET A 1 -31.39 -6.88 2.32
N GLY A 2 -32.72 -6.91 2.08
CA GLY A 2 -33.54 -5.75 1.72
C GLY A 2 -34.35 -5.20 2.91
N TRP A 3 -34.40 -3.88 3.10
CA TRP A 3 -35.03 -3.22 4.26
C TRP A 3 -36.21 -2.35 3.87
N ARG A 4 -37.29 -2.34 4.67
CA ARG A 4 -38.47 -1.48 4.40
C ARG A 4 -38.30 -0.02 4.82
N LYS A 5 -37.21 0.32 5.52
CA LYS A 5 -36.88 1.69 5.93
C LYS A 5 -35.75 2.24 5.05
N ARG A 6 -35.91 3.47 4.54
CA ARG A 6 -34.83 4.19 3.85
C ARG A 6 -33.84 4.73 4.89
N GLY A 7 -32.54 4.46 4.74
CA GLY A 7 -31.48 4.98 5.61
C GLY A 7 -30.36 3.97 5.90
N ARG A 8 -29.28 4.42 6.55
CA ARG A 8 -28.10 3.59 6.90
C ARG A 8 -28.10 3.08 8.36
N CYS A 9 -29.18 3.30 9.11
CA CYS A 9 -29.17 3.05 10.56
C CYS A 9 -29.37 1.58 10.96
N HIS A 10 -29.58 0.66 9.99
CA HIS A 10 -29.77 -0.79 10.23
C HIS A 10 -30.71 -1.08 11.41
N ASP A 11 -31.82 -0.32 11.49
CA ASP A 11 -32.79 -0.33 12.60
C ASP A 11 -34.20 -0.68 12.11
N SER A 12 -34.31 -1.33 10.94
CA SER A 12 -35.61 -1.69 10.36
C SER A 12 -36.29 -2.78 11.19
N SER A 13 -37.61 -2.64 11.40
CA SER A 13 -38.42 -3.65 12.07
C SER A 13 -38.73 -4.85 11.18
N SER A 14 -38.42 -4.77 9.87
CA SER A 14 -38.60 -5.89 8.93
C SER A 14 -37.48 -5.95 7.89
N GLY A 15 -37.09 -7.16 7.52
CA GLY A 15 -36.13 -7.44 6.46
C GLY A 15 -36.63 -8.57 5.55
N VAL A 16 -36.35 -8.46 4.24
CA VAL A 16 -36.58 -9.51 3.23
C VAL A 16 -35.27 -9.90 2.53
N SER A 17 -34.85 -11.16 2.64
CA SER A 17 -33.62 -11.65 2.00
C SER A 17 -33.97 -12.71 0.97
N THR A 18 -33.22 -12.71 -0.13
CA THR A 18 -33.41 -13.64 -1.24
C THR A 18 -32.08 -14.31 -1.56
N ALA A 19 -32.09 -15.62 -1.71
CA ALA A 19 -31.04 -16.35 -2.40
C ALA A 19 -31.28 -16.24 -3.91
N VAL A 20 -30.24 -15.89 -4.66
CA VAL A 20 -30.29 -15.68 -6.11
C VAL A 20 -29.25 -16.59 -6.75
N GLY A 21 -29.64 -17.35 -7.77
CA GLY A 21 -28.74 -18.24 -8.49
C GLY A 21 -27.66 -17.45 -9.23
N LEU A 22 -26.39 -17.74 -8.95
CA LEU A 22 -25.24 -16.98 -9.47
C LEU A 22 -25.19 -16.91 -11.00
N HIS A 23 -25.52 -18.02 -11.67
CA HIS A 23 -25.49 -18.10 -13.14
C HIS A 23 -26.81 -17.67 -13.80
N THR A 24 -27.94 -17.90 -13.13
CA THR A 24 -29.26 -17.66 -13.73
C THR A 24 -29.81 -16.28 -13.43
N GLY A 25 -29.33 -15.62 -12.37
CA GLY A 25 -29.90 -14.38 -11.85
C GLY A 25 -31.32 -14.52 -11.31
N LYS A 26 -31.84 -15.75 -11.17
CA LYS A 26 -33.21 -16.01 -10.71
C LYS A 26 -33.24 -16.21 -9.20
N VAL A 27 -34.31 -15.76 -8.55
CA VAL A 27 -34.55 -16.03 -7.13
C VAL A 27 -34.82 -17.52 -6.95
N ILE A 28 -34.07 -18.15 -6.05
CA ILE A 28 -34.16 -19.59 -5.75
C ILE A 28 -34.78 -19.85 -4.38
N SER A 29 -34.66 -18.91 -3.44
CA SER A 29 -35.32 -18.97 -2.14
C SER A 29 -35.39 -17.58 -1.52
N TYR A 30 -36.26 -17.40 -0.53
CA TYR A 30 -36.39 -16.15 0.21
C TYR A 30 -36.92 -16.39 1.61
N ALA A 31 -36.61 -15.48 2.53
CA ALA A 31 -37.25 -15.45 3.84
C ALA A 31 -37.36 -14.02 4.34
N THR A 32 -38.21 -13.85 5.37
CA THR A 32 -38.46 -12.55 5.99
C THR A 32 -38.15 -12.61 7.48
N ARG A 33 -37.72 -11.48 8.03
CA ARG A 33 -37.53 -11.29 9.47
C ARG A 33 -38.33 -10.09 9.92
N ASN A 34 -39.27 -10.29 10.85
CA ASN A 34 -40.11 -9.24 11.39
C ASN A 34 -39.97 -9.23 12.91
N LYS A 35 -39.62 -8.06 13.44
CA LYS A 35 -39.48 -7.80 14.89
C LYS A 35 -40.76 -7.32 15.55
N MET A 36 -41.69 -6.79 14.76
CA MET A 36 -42.90 -6.17 15.28
C MET A 36 -44.14 -6.85 14.73
N CYS A 37 -45.16 -6.95 15.57
CA CYS A 37 -46.51 -7.28 15.15
C CYS A 37 -47.45 -6.36 15.91
N ARG A 38 -48.22 -5.53 15.20
CA ARG A 38 -49.08 -4.51 15.83
C ARG A 38 -50.05 -5.11 16.84
N VAL A 39 -50.65 -6.27 16.53
CA VAL A 39 -51.62 -6.94 17.43
C VAL A 39 -50.93 -7.42 18.70
N CYS A 40 -49.76 -8.06 18.59
CA CYS A 40 -48.95 -8.45 19.74
C CYS A 40 -48.50 -7.24 20.57
N ASP A 41 -47.95 -6.22 19.91
CA ASP A 41 -47.40 -5.04 20.57
C ASP A 41 -48.49 -4.22 21.30
N GLU A 42 -49.72 -4.18 20.77
CA GLU A 42 -50.86 -3.55 21.44
C GLU A 42 -51.37 -4.35 22.64
N ALA A 43 -51.39 -5.68 22.54
CA ALA A 43 -51.79 -6.56 23.63
C ALA A 43 -50.80 -6.48 24.80
N GLU A 44 -49.49 -6.49 24.49
CA GLU A 44 -48.40 -6.31 25.45
C GLU A 44 -48.52 -4.96 26.18
N LYS A 45 -48.75 -3.85 25.45
CA LYS A 45 -48.97 -2.52 26.06
C LYS A 45 -50.18 -2.46 26.98
N LYS A 46 -51.21 -3.27 26.71
CA LYS A 46 -52.44 -3.35 27.51
C LYS A 46 -52.35 -4.41 28.62
N ASN A 47 -51.23 -5.11 28.76
CA ASN A 47 -51.05 -6.27 29.64
C ASN A 47 -52.17 -7.32 29.45
N LYS A 48 -52.51 -7.60 28.20
CA LYS A 48 -53.52 -8.61 27.82
C LYS A 48 -52.89 -9.62 26.85
N GLU A 49 -53.48 -10.80 26.78
CA GLU A 49 -53.15 -11.75 25.72
C GLU A 49 -53.62 -11.22 24.36
N ALA A 50 -52.82 -11.47 23.33
CA ALA A 50 -53.13 -11.06 21.98
C ALA A 50 -54.29 -11.89 21.41
N GLU A 51 -55.24 -11.23 20.75
CA GLU A 51 -56.28 -11.93 19.99
C GLU A 51 -55.66 -12.81 18.90
N SER A 52 -56.32 -13.92 18.56
CA SER A 52 -55.85 -14.85 17.53
C SER A 52 -55.73 -14.15 16.17
N HIS A 53 -54.53 -14.19 15.57
CA HIS A 53 -54.22 -13.55 14.28
C HIS A 53 -53.05 -14.25 13.57
N ASP A 54 -52.85 -13.95 12.27
CA ASP A 54 -51.67 -14.39 11.50
C ASP A 54 -50.42 -13.59 11.91
N CYS A 55 -49.78 -14.01 13.00
CA CYS A 55 -48.57 -13.36 13.50
C CYS A 55 -47.35 -13.72 12.64
N ARG A 56 -46.76 -12.70 12.00
CA ARG A 56 -45.53 -12.84 11.20
C ARG A 56 -44.26 -12.43 11.94
N LYS A 57 -44.34 -12.15 13.25
CA LYS A 57 -43.18 -11.83 14.10
C LYS A 57 -42.36 -13.11 14.29
N ASN A 58 -41.11 -13.08 13.85
CA ASN A 58 -40.24 -14.26 13.79
C ASN A 58 -38.75 -13.93 14.00
N HIS A 59 -38.44 -12.72 14.49
CA HIS A 59 -37.07 -12.29 14.76
C HIS A 59 -36.97 -11.60 16.12
N GLU A 60 -36.02 -12.06 16.92
CA GLU A 60 -35.65 -11.46 18.19
C GLU A 60 -34.25 -10.83 18.12
N GLY A 61 -34.03 -9.78 18.90
CA GLY A 61 -32.75 -9.08 18.95
C GLY A 61 -32.58 -7.95 17.93
N SER A 62 -31.32 -7.66 17.57
CA SER A 62 -30.98 -6.50 16.73
C SER A 62 -31.42 -6.70 15.28
N SER A 63 -31.67 -5.59 14.55
CA SER A 63 -31.97 -5.71 13.12
C SER A 63 -30.74 -6.13 12.31
N LYS A 64 -29.53 -5.87 12.80
CA LYS A 64 -28.27 -6.32 12.16
C LYS A 64 -28.15 -7.84 12.10
N SER A 65 -28.70 -8.58 13.06
CA SER A 65 -28.62 -10.05 13.08
C SER A 65 -29.59 -10.73 12.10
N MET A 66 -30.54 -9.99 11.51
CA MET A 66 -31.51 -10.56 10.57
C MET A 66 -30.84 -11.17 9.33
N GLU A 67 -29.78 -10.54 8.82
CA GLU A 67 -29.12 -10.98 7.60
C GLU A 67 -28.48 -12.36 7.76
N ALA A 68 -27.63 -12.52 8.79
CA ALA A 68 -27.02 -13.80 9.10
C ALA A 68 -28.06 -14.88 9.46
N ASN A 69 -29.11 -14.52 10.20
CA ASN A 69 -30.15 -15.46 10.60
C ASN A 69 -30.97 -15.96 9.40
N VAL A 70 -31.30 -15.08 8.45
CA VAL A 70 -31.95 -15.48 7.20
C VAL A 70 -31.02 -16.34 6.36
N ALA A 71 -29.74 -15.96 6.23
CA ALA A 71 -28.77 -16.77 5.47
C ALA A 71 -28.74 -18.22 5.99
N VAL A 72 -28.65 -18.42 7.30
CA VAL A 72 -28.68 -19.76 7.91
C VAL A 72 -30.00 -20.48 7.60
N GLU A 73 -31.17 -19.83 7.69
CA GLU A 73 -32.44 -20.48 7.33
C GLU A 73 -32.46 -20.93 5.86
N LEU A 74 -32.05 -20.06 4.93
CA LEU A 74 -32.08 -20.36 3.51
C LEU A 74 -31.15 -21.53 3.16
N PHE A 75 -29.96 -21.56 3.75
CA PHE A 75 -28.98 -22.62 3.50
C PHE A 75 -29.40 -23.93 4.20
N SER A 76 -29.89 -23.89 5.45
CA SER A 76 -30.33 -25.09 6.17
C SER A 76 -31.64 -25.68 5.64
N SER A 77 -32.47 -24.89 4.94
CA SER A 77 -33.69 -25.38 4.29
C SER A 77 -33.47 -25.96 2.90
N ALA A 78 -32.40 -25.55 2.20
CA ALA A 78 -32.09 -26.02 0.84
C ALA A 78 -32.08 -27.56 0.68
N PRO A 79 -31.43 -28.36 1.58
CA PRO A 79 -31.43 -29.82 1.47
C PRO A 79 -32.83 -30.43 1.51
N LYS A 80 -33.77 -29.81 2.22
CA LYS A 80 -35.17 -30.29 2.33
C LYS A 80 -35.90 -30.23 0.99
N SER A 81 -35.44 -29.37 0.08
CA SER A 81 -35.93 -29.25 -1.30
C SER A 81 -35.09 -30.04 -2.30
N GLY A 82 -34.16 -30.90 -1.84
CA GLY A 82 -33.31 -31.71 -2.69
C GLY A 82 -32.16 -30.95 -3.36
N VAL A 83 -31.79 -29.77 -2.85
CA VAL A 83 -30.71 -28.93 -3.40
C VAL A 83 -29.70 -28.53 -2.34
N ILE A 84 -28.45 -28.26 -2.74
CA ILE A 84 -27.38 -27.78 -1.85
C ILE A 84 -26.87 -26.44 -2.38
N TYR A 85 -26.71 -25.47 -1.49
CA TYR A 85 -26.06 -24.20 -1.82
C TYR A 85 -24.58 -24.28 -1.45
N SER A 86 -23.77 -24.85 -2.33
CA SER A 86 -22.34 -25.08 -2.07
C SER A 86 -21.50 -23.81 -1.98
N THR A 87 -21.99 -22.68 -2.48
CA THR A 87 -21.22 -21.43 -2.55
C THR A 87 -22.09 -20.23 -2.20
N TYR A 88 -21.56 -19.38 -1.31
CA TYR A 88 -22.13 -18.10 -0.93
C TYR A 88 -21.24 -16.97 -1.46
N VAL A 89 -21.84 -16.02 -2.18
CA VAL A 89 -21.19 -14.76 -2.59
C VAL A 89 -21.71 -13.64 -1.71
N GLY A 90 -20.82 -12.93 -1.04
CA GLY A 90 -21.22 -11.83 -0.17
C GLY A 90 -20.09 -10.88 0.18
N ASP A 91 -20.47 -9.86 0.94
CA ASP A 91 -19.54 -8.92 1.57
C ASP A 91 -18.62 -9.66 2.55
N ASP A 92 -17.50 -9.03 2.93
CA ASP A 92 -16.58 -9.59 3.94
C ASP A 92 -17.12 -9.42 5.37
N ASP A 93 -18.41 -9.71 5.59
CA ASP A 93 -19.02 -9.74 6.92
C ASP A 93 -18.74 -11.08 7.61
N SER A 94 -17.78 -11.04 8.53
CA SER A 94 -17.35 -12.20 9.33
C SER A 94 -18.49 -12.89 10.09
N VAL A 95 -19.57 -12.19 10.45
CA VAL A 95 -20.66 -12.76 11.25
C VAL A 95 -21.48 -13.75 10.45
N THR A 96 -21.90 -13.35 9.24
CA THR A 96 -22.68 -14.20 8.34
C THR A 96 -21.89 -15.44 7.92
N GLU A 97 -20.60 -15.26 7.59
CA GLU A 97 -19.70 -16.38 7.23
C GLU A 97 -19.57 -17.37 8.39
N ASN A 98 -19.31 -16.89 9.61
CA ASN A 98 -19.16 -17.76 10.78
C ASN A 98 -20.44 -18.53 11.10
N HIS A 99 -21.60 -17.88 11.01
CA HIS A 99 -22.88 -18.55 11.25
C HIS A 99 -23.18 -19.62 10.20
N LEU A 100 -22.90 -19.36 8.92
CA LEU A 100 -23.09 -20.37 7.88
C LEU A 100 -22.20 -21.59 8.13
N LYS A 101 -20.93 -21.38 8.48
CA LYS A 101 -19.98 -22.47 8.78
C LYS A 101 -20.32 -23.28 10.04
N THR A 102 -20.96 -22.66 11.03
CA THR A 102 -21.21 -23.30 12.34
C THR A 102 -22.60 -23.92 12.45
N LEU A 103 -23.59 -23.36 11.76
CA LEU A 103 -25.01 -23.73 11.93
C LEU A 103 -25.60 -24.50 10.74
N VAL A 104 -24.92 -24.53 9.59
CA VAL A 104 -25.36 -25.29 8.42
C VAL A 104 -24.59 -26.61 8.36
N ASN A 105 -25.30 -27.72 8.19
CA ASN A 105 -24.74 -29.07 8.25
C ASN A 105 -24.20 -29.57 6.90
N TYR A 106 -23.50 -28.72 6.15
CA TYR A 106 -22.75 -29.06 4.95
C TYR A 106 -21.74 -27.96 4.61
N ASP A 107 -20.73 -28.30 3.81
CA ASP A 107 -19.66 -27.36 3.46
C ASP A 107 -20.15 -26.27 2.51
N ILE A 108 -19.80 -25.02 2.84
CA ILE A 108 -20.12 -23.84 2.06
C ILE A 108 -18.84 -23.06 1.78
N ASP A 109 -18.52 -22.91 0.51
CA ASP A 109 -17.46 -22.03 0.05
C ASP A 109 -17.92 -20.57 0.05
N LYS A 110 -17.04 -19.68 0.54
CA LYS A 110 -17.29 -18.24 0.52
C LYS A 110 -16.50 -17.58 -0.59
N TRP A 111 -17.21 -16.86 -1.45
CA TRP A 111 -16.63 -16.01 -2.49
C TRP A 111 -16.88 -14.54 -2.13
N SER A 112 -15.88 -13.69 -2.29
CA SER A 112 -16.02 -12.25 -2.05
C SER A 112 -16.77 -11.57 -3.21
N ASP A 113 -17.68 -10.66 -2.87
CA ASP A 113 -18.33 -9.79 -3.86
C ASP A 113 -17.31 -8.81 -4.48
N VAL A 114 -17.13 -8.89 -5.80
CA VAL A 114 -16.21 -8.04 -6.58
C VAL A 114 -16.60 -6.55 -6.48
N ASN A 115 -17.89 -6.23 -6.47
CA ASN A 115 -18.37 -4.86 -6.29
C ASN A 115 -18.04 -4.34 -4.90
N HIS A 116 -18.21 -5.18 -3.87
CA HIS A 116 -17.82 -4.81 -2.51
C HIS A 116 -16.31 -4.58 -2.43
N ALA A 117 -15.50 -5.50 -2.94
CA ALA A 117 -14.04 -5.35 -2.99
C ALA A 117 -13.61 -4.06 -3.71
N SER A 118 -14.22 -3.76 -4.86
CA SER A 118 -13.98 -2.54 -5.63
C SER A 118 -14.40 -1.26 -4.88
N ARG A 119 -15.51 -1.30 -4.13
CA ARG A 119 -15.94 -0.21 -3.25
C ARG A 119 -14.97 -0.01 -2.09
N THR A 120 -14.55 -1.09 -1.43
CA THR A 120 -13.55 -1.04 -0.35
C THR A 120 -12.25 -0.41 -0.81
N LEU A 121 -11.76 -0.80 -1.99
CA LEU A 121 -10.60 -0.16 -2.63
C LEU A 121 -10.83 1.35 -2.82
N GLY A 122 -11.97 1.73 -3.40
CA GLY A 122 -12.34 3.13 -3.58
C GLY A 122 -12.34 3.93 -2.29
N THR A 123 -13.00 3.42 -1.24
CA THR A 123 -13.05 4.07 0.07
C THR A 123 -11.64 4.32 0.63
N ARG A 124 -10.75 3.33 0.54
CA ARG A 124 -9.35 3.47 0.98
C ARG A 124 -8.60 4.53 0.17
N LEU A 125 -8.81 4.58 -1.14
CA LEU A 125 -8.22 5.60 -2.01
C LEU A 125 -8.76 7.01 -1.69
N TYR A 126 -10.05 7.15 -1.43
CA TYR A 126 -10.64 8.43 -1.01
C TYR A 126 -10.12 8.89 0.35
N MET A 127 -9.85 7.98 1.29
CA MET A 127 -9.17 8.31 2.55
C MET A 127 -7.74 8.78 2.34
N ALA A 128 -7.05 8.25 1.33
CA ALA A 128 -5.67 8.63 0.97
C ALA A 128 -5.60 9.92 0.16
N LYS A 129 -6.69 10.34 -0.51
CA LYS A 129 -6.75 11.55 -1.36
C LYS A 129 -6.21 12.81 -0.70
N GLY A 130 -6.49 13.02 0.59
CA GLY A 130 -6.00 14.19 1.33
C GLY A 130 -4.50 14.18 1.60
N LYS A 131 -3.85 13.02 1.48
CA LYS A 131 -2.43 12.80 1.80
C LYS A 131 -1.55 12.69 0.55
N ILE A 132 -2.13 12.31 -0.59
CA ILE A 132 -1.42 12.03 -1.83
C ILE A 132 -1.79 13.09 -2.87
N LYS A 133 -0.82 13.96 -3.20
CA LYS A 133 -0.99 14.99 -4.22
C LYS A 133 -1.19 14.31 -5.58
N GLY A 134 -2.22 14.70 -6.31
CA GLY A 134 -2.56 14.12 -7.63
C GLY A 134 -3.57 12.97 -7.61
N LEU A 135 -3.93 12.43 -6.43
CA LEU A 135 -4.98 11.41 -6.31
C LEU A 135 -6.39 12.04 -6.41
N THR A 136 -6.77 12.45 -7.62
CA THR A 136 -8.07 13.09 -7.87
C THR A 136 -9.22 12.06 -7.94
N PRO A 137 -10.49 12.47 -7.80
CA PRO A 137 -11.64 11.56 -7.95
C PRO A 137 -11.64 10.80 -9.29
N ASN A 138 -11.16 11.43 -10.37
CA ASN A 138 -11.07 10.78 -11.69
C ASN A 138 -10.02 9.66 -11.69
N VAL A 139 -8.87 9.87 -11.01
CA VAL A 139 -7.84 8.85 -10.84
C VAL A 139 -8.34 7.69 -10.00
N ILE A 140 -9.04 7.98 -8.90
CA ILE A 140 -9.65 6.93 -8.06
C ILE A 140 -10.66 6.11 -8.86
N SER A 141 -11.54 6.78 -9.61
CA SER A 141 -12.52 6.11 -10.47
C SER A 141 -11.85 5.26 -11.54
N TYR A 142 -10.78 5.74 -12.16
CA TYR A 142 -9.97 4.98 -13.11
C TYR A 142 -9.43 3.70 -12.46
N ILE A 143 -8.76 3.81 -11.30
CA ILE A 143 -8.17 2.64 -10.61
C ILE A 143 -9.25 1.63 -10.25
N GLN A 144 -10.41 2.07 -9.73
CA GLN A 144 -11.53 1.19 -9.40
C GLN A 144 -12.08 0.45 -10.63
N LYS A 145 -12.25 1.16 -11.76
CA LYS A 145 -12.70 0.56 -13.02
C LYS A 145 -11.69 -0.48 -13.50
N SER A 146 -10.41 -0.12 -13.59
CA SER A 146 -9.33 -1.01 -14.03
C SER A 146 -9.23 -2.27 -13.14
N PHE A 147 -9.33 -2.11 -11.82
CA PHE A 147 -9.39 -3.23 -10.88
C PHE A 147 -10.59 -4.15 -11.16
N THR A 148 -11.78 -3.58 -11.31
CA THR A 148 -13.01 -4.33 -11.55
C THR A 148 -12.96 -5.09 -12.88
N TYR A 149 -12.44 -4.46 -13.94
CA TYR A 149 -12.22 -5.12 -15.23
C TYR A 149 -11.20 -6.26 -15.10
N CYS A 150 -10.07 -6.02 -14.43
CA CYS A 150 -9.02 -7.02 -14.25
C CYS A 150 -9.54 -8.27 -13.52
N VAL A 151 -10.27 -8.09 -12.41
CA VAL A 151 -10.87 -9.21 -11.65
C VAL A 151 -11.87 -9.99 -12.51
N ASN A 152 -12.71 -9.30 -13.29
CA ASN A 152 -13.72 -9.95 -14.12
C ASN A 152 -13.14 -10.68 -15.34
N GLN A 153 -12.06 -10.17 -15.94
CA GLN A 153 -11.43 -10.76 -17.12
C GLN A 153 -10.55 -11.97 -16.78
N ASN A 154 -10.04 -12.06 -15.54
CA ASN A 154 -9.12 -13.12 -15.11
C ASN A 154 -9.77 -14.12 -14.14
N LYS A 155 -11.08 -14.36 -14.26
CA LYS A 155 -11.81 -15.31 -13.39
C LYS A 155 -11.21 -16.72 -13.52
N GLY A 156 -10.85 -17.31 -12.38
CA GLY A 156 -10.23 -18.64 -12.33
C GLY A 156 -8.79 -18.69 -12.83
N GLN A 157 -8.14 -17.55 -13.08
CA GLN A 157 -6.75 -17.46 -13.58
C GLN A 157 -5.88 -16.63 -12.62
N PRO A 158 -5.37 -17.21 -11.51
CA PRO A 158 -4.65 -16.46 -10.49
C PRO A 158 -3.38 -15.75 -11.00
N SER A 159 -2.61 -16.41 -11.87
CA SER A 159 -1.37 -15.83 -12.42
C SER A 159 -1.65 -14.61 -13.29
N SER A 160 -2.59 -14.73 -14.24
CA SER A 160 -3.00 -13.61 -15.10
C SER A 160 -3.69 -12.49 -14.32
N LEU A 161 -4.42 -12.82 -13.25
CA LEU A 161 -4.96 -11.83 -12.33
C LEU A 161 -3.84 -11.03 -11.64
N LEU A 162 -2.82 -11.71 -11.12
CA LEU A 162 -1.67 -11.04 -10.49
C LEU A 162 -0.92 -10.13 -11.47
N GLU A 163 -0.63 -10.61 -12.68
CA GLU A 163 -0.01 -9.82 -13.75
C GLU A 163 -0.85 -8.61 -14.15
N GLY A 164 -2.17 -8.80 -14.28
CA GLY A 164 -3.11 -7.73 -14.58
C GLY A 164 -3.14 -6.67 -13.49
N LEU A 165 -3.25 -7.08 -12.22
CA LEU A 165 -3.31 -6.17 -11.06
C LEU A 165 -2.02 -5.37 -10.91
N THR A 166 -0.86 -6.01 -11.09
CA THR A 166 0.46 -5.36 -11.00
C THR A 166 0.70 -4.36 -12.12
N SER A 167 0.02 -4.53 -13.27
CA SER A 167 0.15 -3.64 -14.42
C SER A 167 -0.74 -2.39 -14.37
N ILE A 168 -1.78 -2.35 -13.53
CA ILE A 168 -2.75 -1.22 -13.48
C ILE A 168 -2.04 0.12 -13.19
N VAL A 169 -1.18 0.14 -12.17
CA VAL A 169 -0.49 1.38 -11.77
C VAL A 169 0.56 1.79 -12.80
N PRO A 170 1.53 0.94 -13.21
CA PRO A 170 2.48 1.30 -14.27
C PRO A 170 1.81 1.81 -15.54
N HIS A 171 0.75 1.15 -15.98
CA HIS A 171 -0.02 1.55 -17.15
C HIS A 171 -0.63 2.96 -17.03
N ALA A 172 -1.14 3.32 -15.84
CA ALA A 172 -1.67 4.66 -15.60
C ALA A 172 -0.61 5.77 -15.73
N PHE A 173 0.67 5.43 -15.60
CA PHE A 173 1.83 6.32 -15.75
C PHE A 173 2.53 6.18 -17.12
N GLY A 174 1.88 5.56 -18.11
CA GLY A 174 2.44 5.38 -19.46
C GLY A 174 3.50 4.27 -19.55
N LYS A 175 3.70 3.46 -18.50
CA LYS A 175 4.61 2.32 -18.53
C LYS A 175 3.86 1.07 -18.97
N HIS A 176 4.07 0.68 -20.22
CA HIS A 176 3.31 -0.37 -20.88
C HIS A 176 4.05 -1.71 -21.00
N ASP A 177 5.27 -1.83 -20.47
CA ASP A 177 6.14 -3.01 -20.64
C ASP A 177 5.43 -4.32 -20.30
N ASN A 178 4.85 -4.38 -19.10
CA ASN A 178 4.18 -5.56 -18.55
C ASN A 178 2.69 -5.66 -18.90
N CYS A 179 2.16 -4.74 -19.72
CA CYS A 179 0.75 -4.77 -20.08
C CYS A 179 0.42 -5.92 -21.04
N SER A 180 -0.76 -6.53 -20.89
CA SER A 180 -1.26 -7.51 -21.87
C SER A 180 -1.89 -6.82 -23.09
N ASN A 181 -1.69 -7.41 -24.27
CA ASN A 181 -2.32 -6.97 -25.53
C ASN A 181 -3.85 -7.05 -25.50
N SER A 182 -4.43 -7.83 -24.58
CA SER A 182 -5.88 -8.00 -24.48
C SER A 182 -6.58 -6.68 -24.14
N TRP A 183 -6.02 -5.88 -23.23
CA TRP A 183 -6.65 -4.68 -22.69
C TRP A 183 -5.85 -3.39 -22.92
N CYS A 184 -4.55 -3.47 -23.20
CA CYS A 184 -3.72 -2.29 -23.40
C CYS A 184 -3.95 -1.68 -24.79
N GLY A 185 -4.66 -0.56 -24.84
CA GLY A 185 -4.87 0.20 -26.08
C GLY A 185 -3.56 0.73 -26.67
N TYR A 186 -2.60 1.11 -25.82
CA TYR A 186 -1.28 1.60 -26.27
C TYR A 186 -0.52 0.58 -27.10
N LYS A 187 -0.53 -0.71 -26.70
CA LYS A 187 0.12 -1.77 -27.50
C LYS A 187 -0.56 -2.03 -28.84
N LYS A 188 -1.81 -1.57 -29.02
CA LYS A 188 -2.56 -1.69 -30.28
C LYS A 188 -2.33 -0.48 -31.19
N ASP A 189 -2.33 0.72 -30.62
CA ASP A 189 -2.14 1.99 -31.32
C ASP A 189 -1.36 2.96 -30.43
N PRO A 190 -0.01 2.96 -30.49
CA PRO A 190 0.81 3.82 -29.65
C PRO A 190 0.62 5.31 -29.91
N GLU A 191 0.36 5.71 -31.15
CA GLU A 191 0.30 7.13 -31.56
C GLU A 191 -1.05 7.77 -31.24
N GLY A 192 -2.16 7.02 -31.33
CA GLY A 192 -3.50 7.48 -31.03
C GLY A 192 -3.97 7.24 -29.59
N TYR A 193 -3.19 6.52 -28.78
CA TYR A 193 -3.65 6.09 -27.46
C TYR A 193 -3.95 7.24 -26.50
N LYS A 194 -5.14 7.19 -25.91
CA LYS A 194 -5.57 8.08 -24.82
C LYS A 194 -6.29 7.27 -23.75
N HIS A 195 -6.05 7.61 -22.50
CA HIS A 195 -6.75 6.99 -21.39
C HIS A 195 -8.22 7.43 -21.35
N GLY A 196 -9.16 6.50 -21.42
CA GLY A 196 -10.59 6.84 -21.45
C GLY A 196 -11.17 7.43 -20.16
N SER A 197 -10.47 7.35 -19.02
CA SER A 197 -10.97 7.85 -17.72
C SER A 197 -9.95 8.64 -16.90
N LEU A 198 -8.73 8.83 -17.40
CA LEU A 198 -7.76 9.74 -16.75
C LEU A 198 -7.98 11.18 -17.21
N PRO A 199 -7.64 12.18 -16.36
CA PRO A 199 -7.80 13.60 -16.71
C PRO A 199 -7.08 13.96 -18.02
N GLY A 200 -7.84 14.48 -19.00
CA GLY A 200 -7.31 14.87 -20.30
C GLY A 200 -6.82 13.72 -21.18
N GLY A 201 -7.08 12.47 -20.79
CA GLY A 201 -6.63 11.27 -21.49
C GLY A 201 -5.12 11.05 -21.50
N LYS A 202 -4.39 11.78 -20.64
CA LYS A 202 -2.93 11.72 -20.53
C LYS A 202 -2.49 10.78 -19.41
N ASP A 203 -1.25 10.33 -19.49
CA ASP A 203 -0.60 9.59 -18.41
C ASP A 203 -0.52 10.42 -17.13
N LEU A 204 -0.56 9.72 -15.99
CA LEU A 204 -0.31 10.32 -14.70
C LEU A 204 1.14 10.77 -14.59
N THR A 205 1.34 11.89 -13.90
CA THR A 205 2.66 12.48 -13.63
C THR A 205 2.73 12.88 -12.15
N GLY A 206 3.94 12.87 -11.59
CA GLY A 206 4.20 13.25 -10.20
C GLY A 206 4.70 12.09 -9.34
N GLU A 207 5.88 12.30 -8.74
CA GLU A 207 6.56 11.32 -7.89
C GLU A 207 5.70 10.89 -6.70
N ASP A 208 5.03 11.85 -6.02
CA ASP A 208 4.18 11.57 -4.85
C ASP A 208 3.03 10.58 -5.14
N LEU A 209 2.58 10.47 -6.41
CA LEU A 209 1.50 9.56 -6.84
C LEU A 209 2.06 8.20 -7.32
N GLN A 210 3.30 8.18 -7.81
CA GLN A 210 3.95 7.00 -8.39
C GLN A 210 4.57 6.08 -7.33
N THR A 211 4.87 6.63 -6.15
CA THR A 211 5.59 5.95 -5.08
C THR A 211 4.72 4.94 -4.35
N THR A 212 4.48 3.81 -5.01
CA THR A 212 3.98 2.57 -4.39
C THR A 212 5.10 1.75 -3.72
N GLY A 213 6.36 2.23 -3.75
CA GLY A 213 7.51 1.62 -3.08
C GLY A 213 8.00 2.34 -1.81
N LEU A 214 7.46 3.52 -1.48
CA LEU A 214 7.93 4.36 -0.38
C LEU A 214 6.90 4.44 0.76
N ASP A 215 6.25 3.32 1.12
CA ASP A 215 5.56 3.33 2.41
C ASP A 215 6.61 3.70 3.45
N ARG A 216 6.32 4.69 4.30
CA ARG A 216 7.22 5.06 5.41
C ARG A 216 7.41 3.89 6.39
N LYS A 217 6.67 2.79 6.21
CA LYS A 217 6.77 1.52 6.93
C LYS A 217 7.53 0.41 6.19
N SER A 218 8.08 0.67 5.00
CA SER A 218 8.91 -0.30 4.28
C SER A 218 10.11 -0.73 5.12
N ASP A 219 10.54 -1.98 4.95
CA ASP A 219 11.78 -2.49 5.53
C ASP A 219 12.98 -1.96 4.73
N ILE A 220 14.08 -1.69 5.42
CA ILE A 220 15.30 -1.19 4.78
C ILE A 220 16.09 -2.40 4.28
N LEU A 221 16.48 -2.42 3.01
CA LEU A 221 17.22 -3.57 2.45
C LEU A 221 18.74 -3.38 2.48
N GLN A 222 19.20 -2.14 2.51
CA GLN A 222 20.62 -1.78 2.61
C GLN A 222 20.74 -0.41 3.30
N ILE A 223 21.74 -0.27 4.17
CA ILE A 223 22.13 1.02 4.74
C ILE A 223 23.57 1.26 4.33
N SER A 224 23.86 2.43 3.76
CA SER A 224 25.23 2.83 3.44
C SER A 224 25.49 4.28 3.87
N CYS A 225 26.69 4.52 4.40
CA CYS A 225 27.20 5.83 4.78
C CYS A 225 28.65 5.93 4.33
N ILE A 226 28.88 6.82 3.36
CA ILE A 226 30.18 7.04 2.74
C ILE A 226 30.67 8.44 3.13
N PRO A 227 31.73 8.54 3.94
CA PRO A 227 32.31 9.83 4.29
C PRO A 227 33.02 10.46 3.07
N PRO A 228 33.22 11.79 3.08
CA PRO A 228 33.97 12.46 2.01
C PRO A 228 35.47 12.19 2.06
N ASN A 229 35.99 11.85 3.24
CA ASN A 229 37.39 11.55 3.53
C ASN A 229 37.59 10.02 3.57
N ALA A 230 38.61 9.52 2.87
CA ALA A 230 39.00 8.10 2.87
C ALA A 230 39.55 7.58 4.23
N GLU A 231 40.03 8.46 5.11
CA GLU A 231 40.51 8.13 6.46
C GLU A 231 39.34 7.84 7.41
N THR A 232 38.15 8.39 7.14
CA THR A 232 36.95 8.10 7.92
C THR A 232 36.36 6.77 7.46
N LYS A 233 36.03 5.91 8.42
CA LYS A 233 35.48 4.59 8.11
C LYS A 233 34.09 4.70 7.47
N SER A 234 33.88 4.01 6.36
CA SER A 234 32.55 3.81 5.75
C SER A 234 31.74 2.76 6.50
N PHE A 235 30.42 2.81 6.34
CA PHE A 235 29.50 1.81 6.84
C PHE A 235 28.61 1.35 5.69
N SER A 236 28.51 0.04 5.44
CA SER A 236 27.57 -0.52 4.49
C SER A 236 27.13 -1.90 4.95
N VAL A 237 25.83 -2.16 5.00
CA VAL A 237 25.27 -3.44 5.42
C VAL A 237 23.96 -3.72 4.68
N ASN A 238 23.74 -4.97 4.29
CA ASN A 238 22.44 -5.43 3.78
C ASN A 238 21.59 -5.98 4.93
N LEU A 239 20.28 -5.80 4.85
CA LEU A 239 19.35 -6.22 5.89
C LEU A 239 18.25 -7.09 5.28
N PHE A 240 17.90 -8.16 5.99
CA PHE A 240 16.74 -8.96 5.64
C PHE A 240 15.45 -8.17 5.90
N PRO A 241 14.46 -8.21 4.99
CA PRO A 241 13.12 -7.71 5.30
C PRO A 241 12.50 -8.56 6.41
N GLU A 242 11.64 -7.98 7.25
CA GLU A 242 10.86 -8.73 8.25
C GLU A 242 9.77 -9.55 7.55
N ASN A 243 9.15 -8.97 6.51
CA ASN A 243 8.15 -9.66 5.70
C ASN A 243 8.78 -10.64 4.71
N ARG A 244 8.05 -11.74 4.41
CA ARG A 244 8.52 -12.82 3.52
C ARG A 244 8.51 -12.46 2.02
N ILE A 245 7.89 -11.35 1.64
CA ILE A 245 7.68 -10.97 0.24
C ILE A 245 8.25 -9.57 0.02
N ILE A 246 9.29 -9.46 -0.81
CA ILE A 246 9.71 -8.19 -1.41
C ILE A 246 8.76 -7.95 -2.59
N GLY A 247 8.14 -6.77 -2.67
CA GLY A 247 7.26 -6.44 -3.79
C GLY A 247 8.02 -6.46 -5.11
N GLN A 248 7.42 -7.00 -6.17
CA GLN A 248 8.05 -7.15 -7.50
C GLN A 248 8.64 -5.85 -8.04
N SER A 249 8.04 -4.69 -7.75
CA SER A 249 8.58 -3.38 -8.14
C SER A 249 9.92 -3.05 -7.47
N ALA A 250 10.11 -3.42 -6.20
CA ALA A 250 11.37 -3.21 -5.49
C ALA A 250 12.47 -4.17 -6.00
N THR A 251 12.09 -5.41 -6.35
CA THR A 251 13.01 -6.35 -7.01
C THR A 251 13.40 -5.86 -8.41
N GLN A 252 12.48 -5.28 -9.18
CA GLN A 252 12.80 -4.72 -10.51
C GLN A 252 13.74 -3.51 -10.43
N VAL A 253 13.62 -2.68 -9.40
CA VAL A 253 14.45 -1.45 -9.24
C VAL A 253 15.82 -1.76 -8.64
N HIS A 254 15.89 -2.52 -7.53
CA HIS A 254 17.14 -2.75 -6.79
C HIS A 254 17.84 -4.06 -7.18
N GLY A 255 17.16 -4.92 -7.92
CA GLY A 255 17.62 -6.27 -8.24
C GLY A 255 17.60 -7.24 -7.04
N ILE A 256 16.99 -6.86 -5.92
CA ILE A 256 17.02 -7.62 -4.66
C ILE A 256 15.82 -8.57 -4.56
N SER A 257 16.07 -9.84 -4.27
CA SER A 257 15.07 -10.88 -3.99
C SER A 257 15.40 -11.63 -2.70
N VAL A 258 14.40 -12.30 -2.12
CA VAL A 258 14.57 -13.20 -0.98
C VAL A 258 14.19 -14.60 -1.44
N GLU A 259 15.08 -15.55 -1.23
CA GLU A 259 14.83 -16.97 -1.48
C GLU A 259 15.03 -17.78 -0.19
N PHE A 260 14.42 -18.97 -0.17
CA PHE A 260 14.63 -19.95 0.89
C PHE A 260 15.42 -21.12 0.30
N CYS A 261 16.73 -21.10 0.46
CA CYS A 261 17.62 -22.16 -0.01
C CYS A 261 17.94 -23.10 1.18
N LYS A 262 17.59 -24.38 1.07
CA LYS A 262 17.86 -25.41 2.11
C LYS A 262 17.37 -25.03 3.52
N GLY A 263 16.22 -24.35 3.61
CA GLY A 263 15.62 -23.91 4.88
C GLY A 263 16.23 -22.63 5.48
N ARG A 264 17.21 -22.01 4.82
CA ARG A 264 17.80 -20.72 5.21
C ARG A 264 17.24 -19.60 4.33
N LYS A 265 16.92 -18.45 4.96
CA LYS A 265 16.57 -17.22 4.24
C LYS A 265 17.84 -16.63 3.65
N THR A 266 17.87 -16.42 2.34
CA THR A 266 19.01 -15.87 1.60
C THR A 266 18.55 -14.63 0.84
N LEU A 267 19.33 -13.55 0.94
CA LEU A 267 19.11 -12.33 0.17
C LEU A 267 19.94 -12.45 -1.10
N LEU A 268 19.33 -12.24 -2.26
CA LEU A 268 20.03 -12.24 -3.53
C LEU A 268 19.93 -10.88 -4.18
N ARG A 269 20.98 -10.51 -4.90
CA ARG A 269 20.97 -9.36 -5.79
C ARG A 269 21.43 -9.77 -7.17
N ARG A 270 20.55 -9.58 -8.16
CA ARG A 270 20.78 -10.02 -9.55
C ARG A 270 21.23 -11.50 -9.61
N GLY A 271 20.64 -12.35 -8.76
CA GLY A 271 20.93 -13.78 -8.67
C GLY A 271 22.18 -14.18 -7.86
N LYS A 272 22.91 -13.24 -7.27
CA LYS A 272 24.07 -13.53 -6.38
C LYS A 272 23.69 -13.37 -4.92
N GLU A 273 24.11 -14.32 -4.08
CA GLU A 273 23.91 -14.25 -2.64
C GLU A 273 24.62 -13.03 -2.03
N LEU A 274 23.89 -12.31 -1.18
CA LEU A 274 24.40 -11.20 -0.39
C LEU A 274 24.42 -11.58 1.09
N GLU A 275 25.52 -11.25 1.76
CA GLU A 275 25.54 -11.26 3.21
C GLU A 275 24.60 -10.18 3.74
N ALA A 276 23.68 -10.60 4.61
CA ALA A 276 22.68 -9.75 5.22
C ALA A 276 22.46 -10.13 6.68
N VAL A 277 22.12 -9.14 7.50
CA VAL A 277 21.77 -9.29 8.92
C VAL A 277 20.28 -8.99 9.15
N SER A 278 19.75 -9.22 10.35
CA SER A 278 18.37 -8.84 10.67
C SER A 278 18.21 -7.31 10.71
N GLN A 279 16.99 -6.80 10.57
CA GLN A 279 16.69 -5.36 10.72
C GLN A 279 17.27 -4.82 12.03
N THR A 280 16.98 -5.49 13.15
CA THR A 280 17.41 -5.07 14.48
C THR A 280 18.93 -5.02 14.60
N GLN A 281 19.64 -6.04 14.11
CA GLN A 281 21.09 -6.09 14.17
C GLN A 281 21.71 -4.98 13.31
N GLY A 282 21.31 -4.87 12.03
CA GLY A 282 21.89 -3.88 11.13
C GLY A 282 21.65 -2.44 11.57
N LEU A 283 20.46 -2.14 12.10
CA LEU A 283 20.14 -0.83 12.68
C LEU A 283 20.93 -0.56 13.97
N SER A 284 21.13 -1.57 14.82
CA SER A 284 21.92 -1.45 16.04
C SER A 284 23.40 -1.19 15.74
N ASP A 285 23.95 -1.91 14.76
CA ASP A 285 25.31 -1.72 14.26
C ASP A 285 25.48 -0.32 13.67
N PHE A 286 24.47 0.16 12.94
CA PHE A 286 24.45 1.52 12.41
C PHE A 286 24.47 2.58 13.52
N CYS A 287 23.59 2.47 14.54
CA CYS A 287 23.62 3.37 15.69
C CYS A 287 24.96 3.35 16.43
N SER A 288 25.57 2.17 16.58
CA SER A 288 26.87 1.99 17.22
C SER A 288 27.99 2.66 16.41
N PHE A 289 27.96 2.52 15.08
CA PHE A 289 28.84 3.22 14.17
C PHE A 289 28.71 4.74 14.33
N LEU A 290 27.50 5.30 14.29
CA LEU A 290 27.29 6.74 14.46
C LEU A 290 27.79 7.22 15.82
N LYS A 291 27.51 6.47 16.89
CA LYS A 291 27.99 6.78 18.25
C LYS A 291 29.51 6.75 18.36
N GLN A 292 30.18 5.88 17.61
CA GLN A 292 31.63 5.85 17.54
C GLN A 292 32.18 7.11 16.86
N GLN A 293 31.59 7.50 15.72
CA GLN A 293 31.98 8.72 15.00
C GLN A 293 31.70 9.98 15.82
N SER A 294 30.59 10.00 16.58
CA SER A 294 30.16 11.15 17.38
C SER A 294 31.10 11.49 18.55
N ARG A 295 32.06 10.61 18.89
CA ARG A 295 33.08 10.89 19.90
C ARG A 295 34.15 11.87 19.44
N SER A 296 34.38 11.92 18.13
CA SER A 296 35.44 12.73 17.52
C SER A 296 34.88 13.90 16.72
N PHE A 297 33.65 13.78 16.22
CA PHE A 297 33.06 14.75 15.29
C PHE A 297 31.57 14.94 15.55
N GLN A 298 31.03 16.11 15.20
CA GLN A 298 29.59 16.24 15.00
C GLN A 298 29.20 15.43 13.75
N VAL A 299 28.31 14.46 13.91
CA VAL A 299 27.86 13.63 12.79
C VAL A 299 26.73 14.32 12.04
N VAL A 300 26.90 14.46 10.73
CA VAL A 300 25.88 14.99 9.81
C VAL A 300 25.56 13.93 8.77
N LEU A 301 24.32 13.45 8.76
CA LEU A 301 23.82 12.53 7.73
C LEU A 301 23.18 13.34 6.60
N ILE A 302 23.69 13.14 5.39
CA ILE A 302 23.22 13.82 4.19
C ILE A 302 22.58 12.78 3.28
N ALA A 303 21.32 13.01 2.90
CA ALA A 303 20.61 12.18 1.94
C ALA A 303 19.97 13.05 0.86
N HIS A 304 19.75 12.51 -0.33
CA HIS A 304 19.15 13.23 -1.44
C HIS A 304 17.64 13.03 -1.45
N ASN A 305 16.86 14.11 -1.25
CA ASN A 305 15.43 14.05 -0.95
C ASN A 305 15.12 13.38 0.40
N GLY A 306 16.08 13.43 1.32
CA GLY A 306 16.04 12.71 2.59
C GLY A 306 14.85 13.08 3.49
N GLU A 307 14.40 14.35 3.47
CA GLU A 307 13.25 14.77 4.30
C GLU A 307 11.94 14.11 3.88
N LYS A 308 11.82 13.75 2.60
CA LYS A 308 10.63 13.09 2.09
C LYS A 308 10.75 11.57 2.08
N PHE A 309 11.97 11.04 2.05
CA PHE A 309 12.21 9.62 1.86
C PHE A 309 13.09 8.97 2.93
N ASP A 310 14.41 9.11 2.86
CA ASP A 310 15.35 8.35 3.68
C ASP A 310 15.15 8.54 5.18
N PHE A 311 14.96 9.79 5.63
CA PHE A 311 14.84 10.08 7.06
C PHE A 311 13.55 9.54 7.67
N PRO A 312 12.35 9.74 7.07
CA PRO A 312 11.13 9.08 7.55
C PRO A 312 11.23 7.55 7.59
N VAL A 313 11.83 6.92 6.58
CA VAL A 313 11.98 5.45 6.50
C VAL A 313 12.92 4.96 7.61
N LEU A 314 14.09 5.59 7.77
CA LEU A 314 15.07 5.28 8.81
C LEU A 314 14.48 5.43 10.21
N ILE A 315 13.83 6.56 10.51
CA ILE A 315 13.24 6.83 11.83
C ILE A 315 12.15 5.82 12.17
N ASN A 316 11.31 5.44 11.20
CA ASN A 316 10.29 4.44 11.45
C ASN A 316 10.87 3.04 11.64
N ALA A 317 11.91 2.67 10.90
CA ALA A 317 12.62 1.40 11.09
C ALA A 317 13.27 1.33 12.48
N LEU A 318 13.95 2.41 12.91
CA LEU A 318 14.51 2.55 14.26
C LEU A 318 13.44 2.48 15.35
N ARG A 319 12.29 3.13 15.15
CA ARG A 319 11.17 3.09 16.11
C ARG A 319 10.60 1.69 16.25
N ARG A 320 10.38 0.97 15.14
CA ARG A 320 9.90 -0.43 15.15
C ARG A 320 10.86 -1.36 15.88
N ASN A 321 12.15 -1.08 15.81
CA ASN A 321 13.21 -1.88 16.44
C ASN A 321 13.61 -1.37 17.84
N ASN A 322 12.89 -0.40 18.43
CA ASN A 322 13.21 0.20 19.73
C ASN A 322 14.61 0.83 19.83
N LEU A 323 15.16 1.32 18.71
CA LEU A 323 16.49 1.92 18.60
C LEU A 323 16.47 3.44 18.43
N LEU A 324 15.28 4.06 18.38
CA LEU A 324 15.13 5.49 18.11
C LEU A 324 15.83 6.37 19.16
N GLU A 325 15.69 6.06 20.45
CA GLU A 325 16.35 6.81 21.52
C GLU A 325 17.88 6.69 21.45
N LEU A 326 18.40 5.50 21.11
CA LEU A 326 19.83 5.28 20.92
C LEU A 326 20.37 6.12 19.75
N PHE A 327 19.61 6.20 18.66
CA PHE A 327 19.94 7.03 17.51
C PHE A 327 19.92 8.52 17.85
N LEU A 328 18.88 9.01 18.54
CA LEU A 328 18.78 10.42 18.94
C LEU A 328 19.91 10.81 19.91
N ALA A 329 20.28 9.93 20.83
CA ALA A 329 21.39 10.14 21.75
C ALA A 329 22.77 10.28 21.07
N THR A 330 22.90 9.97 19.77
CA THR A 330 24.13 10.26 19.00
C THR A 330 24.30 11.74 18.66
N GLY A 331 23.25 12.56 18.84
CA GLY A 331 23.26 13.98 18.50
C GLY A 331 23.32 14.24 16.99
N VAL A 332 22.89 13.28 16.17
CA VAL A 332 23.02 13.37 14.71
C VAL A 332 22.18 14.49 14.11
N VAL A 333 22.75 15.14 13.11
CA VAL A 333 22.13 16.20 12.34
C VAL A 333 21.81 15.69 10.93
N LEU A 334 20.63 16.02 10.42
CA LEU A 334 20.13 15.57 9.12
C LEU A 334 20.15 16.72 8.12
N VAL A 335 20.57 16.44 6.89
CA VAL A 335 20.58 17.42 5.79
C VAL A 335 20.00 16.80 4.53
N ASP A 336 19.01 17.47 3.94
CA ASP A 336 18.51 17.12 2.61
C ASP A 336 19.28 17.86 1.52
N SER A 337 20.12 17.12 0.79
CA SER A 337 20.94 17.68 -0.29
C SER A 337 20.11 18.22 -1.45
N LEU A 338 18.84 17.82 -1.60
CA LEU A 338 17.97 18.37 -2.64
C LEU A 338 17.73 19.87 -2.46
N LYS A 339 17.77 20.37 -1.20
CA LYS A 339 17.67 21.80 -0.90
C LYS A 339 18.90 22.57 -1.34
N ILE A 340 20.08 21.99 -1.12
CA ILE A 340 21.37 22.53 -1.57
C ILE A 340 21.38 22.60 -3.09
N VAL A 341 21.15 21.47 -3.76
CA VAL A 341 21.05 21.36 -5.24
C VAL A 341 20.04 22.36 -5.80
N SER A 342 18.86 22.47 -5.19
CA SER A 342 17.82 23.41 -5.63
C SER A 342 18.23 24.88 -5.52
N THR A 343 19.09 25.22 -4.58
CA THR A 343 19.59 26.59 -4.39
C THR A 343 20.69 26.88 -5.39
N GLU A 344 21.60 25.93 -5.59
CA GLU A 344 22.71 26.01 -6.55
C GLU A 344 22.22 26.15 -8.01
N MET A 345 21.20 25.38 -8.40
CA MET A 345 20.60 25.51 -9.75
C MET A 345 20.01 26.89 -10.03
N LYS A 346 19.67 27.68 -9.01
CA LYS A 346 19.13 29.05 -9.18
C LYS A 346 20.23 30.11 -9.26
N GLN A 347 21.45 29.79 -8.83
CA GLN A 347 22.54 30.74 -8.72
C GLN A 347 23.26 30.88 -10.07
N LYS A 348 23.23 32.09 -10.64
CA LYS A 348 24.00 32.40 -11.85
C LYS A 348 25.50 32.19 -11.58
N GLY A 349 26.13 31.37 -12.41
CA GLY A 349 27.54 30.98 -12.26
C GLY A 349 27.77 29.65 -11.52
N SER A 350 26.73 29.04 -10.94
CA SER A 350 26.85 27.67 -10.41
C SER A 350 27.02 26.67 -11.55
N PRO A 351 27.86 25.63 -11.40
CA PRO A 351 27.94 24.51 -12.35
C PRO A 351 26.59 23.81 -12.59
N LEU A 352 25.64 23.95 -11.66
CA LEU A 352 24.30 23.38 -11.75
C LEU A 352 23.26 24.31 -12.40
N TYR A 353 23.62 25.54 -12.77
CA TYR A 353 22.66 26.52 -13.31
C TYR A 353 21.95 26.04 -14.58
N SER A 354 22.62 25.23 -15.41
CA SER A 354 22.08 24.65 -16.65
C SER A 354 21.37 23.31 -16.43
N CYS A 355 21.42 22.73 -15.23
CA CYS A 355 20.82 21.45 -14.94
C CYS A 355 19.28 21.57 -14.95
N LYS A 356 18.59 20.68 -15.65
CA LYS A 356 17.12 20.71 -15.80
C LYS A 356 16.40 19.82 -14.81
N SER A 357 17.07 18.79 -14.30
CA SER A 357 16.54 17.80 -13.38
C SER A 357 17.25 17.91 -12.05
N LYS A 358 16.57 17.49 -10.99
CA LYS A 358 17.13 17.45 -9.64
C LYS A 358 17.47 16.05 -9.19
N SER A 359 17.27 15.04 -10.04
CA SER A 359 17.58 13.66 -9.68
C SER A 359 19.07 13.51 -9.39
N LEU A 360 19.42 12.58 -8.50
CA LEU A 360 20.82 12.32 -8.16
C LEU A 360 21.64 11.96 -9.39
N SER A 361 21.11 11.09 -10.26
CA SER A 361 21.76 10.67 -11.51
C SER A 361 22.02 11.82 -12.47
N ASP A 362 21.04 12.70 -12.69
CA ASP A 362 21.20 13.82 -13.63
C ASP A 362 22.17 14.87 -13.07
N VAL A 363 22.10 15.15 -11.77
CA VAL A 363 23.03 16.06 -11.09
C VAL A 363 24.47 15.52 -11.17
N TYR A 364 24.64 14.22 -10.94
CA TYR A 364 25.90 13.52 -11.05
C TYR A 364 26.48 13.61 -12.47
N GLU A 365 25.69 13.25 -13.48
CA GLU A 365 26.12 13.27 -14.89
C GLU A 365 26.47 14.69 -15.37
N VAL A 366 25.71 15.71 -14.95
CA VAL A 366 26.00 17.10 -15.29
C VAL A 366 27.33 17.57 -14.71
N LEU A 367 27.61 17.24 -13.44
CA LEU A 367 28.81 17.73 -12.73
C LEU A 367 30.07 16.93 -13.04
N LEU A 368 29.97 15.61 -13.12
CA LEU A 368 31.12 14.70 -13.19
C LEU A 368 31.30 14.10 -14.59
N LYS A 369 30.34 14.27 -15.50
CA LYS A 369 30.37 13.69 -16.88
C LYS A 369 30.49 12.17 -16.90
N GLU A 370 30.00 11.52 -15.85
CA GLU A 370 30.01 10.07 -15.65
C GLU A 370 28.58 9.59 -15.34
N LYS A 371 28.36 8.27 -15.45
CA LYS A 371 27.15 7.59 -14.97
C LYS A 371 27.54 6.60 -13.88
N PHE A 372 26.60 6.27 -13.00
CA PHE A 372 26.80 5.27 -11.95
C PHE A 372 25.59 4.32 -11.88
N ASP A 373 25.76 3.16 -11.24
CA ASP A 373 24.69 2.16 -11.07
C ASP A 373 23.75 2.62 -9.94
N ALA A 374 22.82 3.51 -10.30
CA ALA A 374 21.79 4.00 -9.39
C ALA A 374 20.93 2.83 -8.87
N HIS A 375 20.32 3.01 -7.69
CA HIS A 375 19.50 2.01 -6.99
C HIS A 375 20.31 0.95 -6.20
N ASP A 376 21.59 1.19 -5.99
CA ASP A 376 22.40 0.62 -4.90
C ASP A 376 22.63 1.68 -3.81
N ALA A 377 22.42 1.37 -2.54
CA ALA A 377 22.58 2.38 -1.50
C ALA A 377 24.04 2.84 -1.33
N GLN A 378 25.02 1.98 -1.62
CA GLN A 378 26.44 2.31 -1.56
C GLN A 378 26.87 3.16 -2.77
N GLU A 379 26.44 2.83 -3.97
CA GLU A 379 26.70 3.66 -5.16
C GLU A 379 25.99 5.01 -5.06
N ASP A 380 24.74 5.05 -4.61
CA ASP A 380 23.99 6.30 -4.40
C ASP A 380 24.68 7.20 -3.35
N ALA A 381 25.13 6.63 -2.23
CA ALA A 381 25.88 7.37 -1.20
C ALA A 381 27.25 7.85 -1.71
N THR A 382 27.94 7.03 -2.51
CA THR A 382 29.23 7.39 -3.13
C THR A 382 29.04 8.53 -4.13
N ALA A 383 28.03 8.43 -5.00
CA ALA A 383 27.67 9.46 -5.96
C ALA A 383 27.33 10.78 -5.28
N LEU A 384 26.54 10.75 -4.21
CA LEU A 384 26.20 11.93 -3.44
C LEU A 384 27.44 12.58 -2.79
N SER A 385 28.32 11.77 -2.20
CA SER A 385 29.59 12.26 -1.64
C SER A 385 30.45 12.93 -2.71
N ARG A 386 30.58 12.31 -3.89
CA ARG A 386 31.31 12.88 -5.03
C ARG A 386 30.69 14.20 -5.52
N ILE A 387 29.36 14.27 -5.64
CA ILE A 387 28.65 15.50 -6.03
C ILE A 387 28.98 16.65 -5.08
N LEU A 388 28.89 16.41 -3.77
CA LEU A 388 29.02 17.48 -2.78
C LEU A 388 30.47 17.93 -2.60
N PHE A 389 31.43 16.99 -2.63
CA PHE A 389 32.78 17.25 -2.16
C PHE A 389 33.90 17.07 -3.21
N GLN A 390 33.63 16.34 -4.30
CA GLN A 390 34.64 15.98 -5.30
C GLN A 390 34.24 16.41 -6.73
N SER A 391 33.24 17.28 -6.84
CA SER A 391 32.77 17.84 -8.11
C SER A 391 33.11 19.33 -8.19
N PRO A 392 32.94 19.98 -9.37
CA PRO A 392 33.07 21.43 -9.49
C PRO A 392 32.17 22.25 -8.56
N LEU A 393 31.16 21.62 -7.94
CA LEU A 393 30.26 22.27 -7.00
C LEU A 393 30.94 22.63 -5.67
N GLN A 394 31.84 21.77 -5.17
CA GLN A 394 32.58 21.90 -3.90
C GLN A 394 31.80 22.62 -2.79
N VAL A 395 30.73 21.98 -2.30
CA VAL A 395 29.84 22.60 -1.31
C VAL A 395 30.60 22.79 0.01
N SER A 396 30.63 24.01 0.52
CA SER A 396 31.29 24.33 1.80
C SER A 396 30.51 23.77 3.00
N VAL A 397 31.21 23.60 4.12
CA VAL A 397 30.59 23.13 5.37
C VAL A 397 29.54 24.11 5.87
N GLU A 398 29.78 25.42 5.75
CA GLU A 398 28.82 26.46 6.15
C GLU A 398 27.52 26.34 5.33
N ARG A 399 27.64 26.05 4.03
CA ARG A 399 26.49 25.86 3.14
C ARG A 399 25.68 24.60 3.49
N ILE A 400 26.34 23.54 3.96
CA ILE A 400 25.66 22.34 4.47
C ILE A 400 24.91 22.67 5.77
N GLN A 401 25.55 23.42 6.67
CA GLN A 401 24.98 23.81 7.95
C GLN A 401 23.72 24.68 7.82
N THR A 402 23.55 25.48 6.76
CA THR A 402 22.32 26.27 6.58
C THR A 402 21.06 25.42 6.35
N HIS A 403 21.22 24.14 6.01
CA HIS A 403 20.13 23.20 5.79
C HIS A 403 20.09 22.06 6.84
N ALA A 404 20.93 22.14 7.86
CA ALA A 404 21.01 21.18 8.95
C ALA A 404 19.79 21.23 9.87
N VAL A 405 19.22 20.06 10.16
CA VAL A 405 18.12 19.90 11.11
C VAL A 405 18.51 18.81 12.12
N PRO A 406 18.56 19.10 13.43
CA PRO A 406 18.73 18.07 14.44
C PRO A 406 17.69 16.96 14.30
N ALA A 407 18.11 15.70 14.37
CA ALA A 407 17.20 14.56 14.18
C ALA A 407 16.00 14.59 15.16
N GLU A 408 16.20 15.07 16.39
CA GLU A 408 15.13 15.22 17.38
C GLU A 408 13.97 16.13 16.91
N LEU A 409 14.28 17.22 16.20
CA LEU A 409 13.28 18.13 15.66
C LEU A 409 12.53 17.51 14.48
N PHE A 410 13.16 16.57 13.77
CA PHE A 410 12.54 15.84 12.68
C PHE A 410 11.54 14.80 13.21
N VAL A 411 11.82 14.16 14.35
CA VAL A 411 10.94 13.16 14.99
C VAL A 411 9.67 13.79 15.60
N LYS A 412 9.74 15.05 16.04
CA LYS A 412 8.62 15.78 16.66
C LYS A 412 7.59 16.35 15.66
N LYS A 413 7.85 16.24 14.36
CA LYS A 413 6.95 16.64 13.26
C LYS A 413 6.12 15.45 12.77
#